data_AF-A0A8S1DN38-F1
#
_entry.id   AF-A0A8S1DN38-F1
#
_cell.length_a   1.000
_cell.length_b   1.000
_cell.length_c   1.000
_cell.angle_alpha   90.00
_cell.angle_beta   90.00
_cell.angle_gamma   90.00
#
_symmetry.space_group_name_H-M   'P 1'
#
loop_
_entity.id
_entity.type
_entity.pdbx_description
1 polymer ?
#
loop_
_entity_poly.entity_id
_entity_poly.type
_entity_poly.pdbx_seq_one_letter_code
_entity_poly.pdbx_strand_id
1 'polypeptide(L)'
;MHCFLFQRHMERASNLAEEAAGAGCESSGGGTLSTLARSLKQHLRGFGGRLEEARERFEDAHRCLALVAKAEEWTSEADSRLREADEKALRLHVMAHPAPCASHLAEMSQLARKLRNQKLAEHCQETETRCITAMESVRNRLSSCTCWPDPRAQSWPDEEGSSSVASVASAASDDQKSECTKEEEADAAAVERGPLTPNAHLEQLQTPPLEAADPTADPNVLKTQRTLLLILREMIQTERDYVRALEYVIEHYVPELLRDDIPQALRGQRNVVFGNIEKICEFHRHFFLLELEKCEKRPLAVANIFLKYEDRFYLYALYNKNKPKSDALLADYGAAFFRTKQAELGDKMDLASYLLKPVQRMGKYALLLQQMLKHAAGGQAADLITAEAMVRFQLRHGNDLLAMDSLTNCDVNLKEQGRLLRQNEFIVSQGPRGRKCVRHVFLFEELILFSKARKFPDRKNLDLFVYKNSIKMTDIGLTALVADSPNKFEIWFRKRKPNDTFTLYTASSDVKAAWTKEISNLLWQQALKNREVRLAEMSSMGIGNKPCLDIRPSQDQISDRSIGLSQLSKGLFSEYFKYFSFQGV
;
A
#
# COMPACT_ATOMS: atom_id res chain seq x y z
N MET A 1 -7.23 14.65 -6.39
CA MET A 1 -8.27 13.63 -6.69
C MET A 1 -9.69 14.05 -6.25
N HIS A 2 -9.91 14.60 -5.05
CA HIS A 2 -11.23 15.06 -4.60
C HIS A 2 -11.82 16.24 -5.39
N CYS A 3 -10.98 17.22 -5.81
CA CYS A 3 -11.44 18.35 -6.64
C CYS A 3 -11.98 17.90 -8.00
N PHE A 4 -11.35 16.91 -8.64
CA PHE A 4 -11.75 16.40 -9.95
C PHE A 4 -13.12 15.69 -9.91
N LEU A 5 -13.36 14.87 -8.87
CA LEU A 5 -14.68 14.26 -8.66
C LEU A 5 -15.75 15.32 -8.40
N PHE A 6 -15.41 16.32 -7.57
CA PHE A 6 -16.31 17.42 -7.26
C PHE A 6 -16.64 18.28 -8.49
N GLN A 7 -15.65 18.58 -9.35
CA GLN A 7 -15.85 19.27 -10.63
C GLN A 7 -16.75 18.47 -11.57
N ARG A 8 -16.55 17.16 -11.68
CA ARG A 8 -17.44 16.30 -12.47
C ARG A 8 -18.88 16.29 -11.95
N HIS A 9 -19.07 16.37 -10.63
CA HIS A 9 -20.40 16.51 -10.02
C HIS A 9 -21.02 17.89 -10.28
N MET A 10 -20.21 18.95 -10.27
CA MET A 10 -20.63 20.31 -10.61
C MET A 10 -21.00 20.47 -12.08
N GLU A 11 -20.26 19.86 -13.00
CA GLU A 11 -20.59 19.81 -14.43
C GLU A 11 -21.89 19.03 -14.67
N ARG A 12 -22.06 17.88 -14.01
CA ARG A 12 -23.33 17.14 -14.05
C ARG A 12 -24.49 17.97 -13.49
N ALA A 13 -24.30 18.67 -12.38
CA ALA A 13 -25.32 19.55 -11.81
C ALA A 13 -25.65 20.73 -12.75
N SER A 14 -24.65 21.29 -13.43
CA SER A 14 -24.84 22.33 -14.45
C SER A 14 -25.61 21.81 -15.68
N ASN A 15 -25.33 20.58 -16.12
CA ASN A 15 -26.00 19.96 -17.26
C ASN A 15 -27.46 19.59 -16.93
N LEU A 16 -27.71 19.08 -15.71
CA LEU A 16 -29.07 18.82 -15.23
C LEU A 16 -29.90 20.10 -15.08
N ALA A 17 -29.27 21.21 -14.66
CA ALA A 17 -29.93 22.52 -14.62
C ALA A 17 -30.26 23.05 -16.03
N GLU A 18 -29.49 22.67 -17.05
CA GLU A 18 -29.71 23.02 -18.46
C GLU A 18 -30.86 22.20 -19.07
N GLU A 19 -30.93 20.91 -18.79
CA GLU A 19 -32.07 20.05 -19.15
C GLU A 19 -33.37 20.53 -18.48
N ALA A 20 -33.31 20.90 -17.19
CA ALA A 20 -34.47 21.43 -16.47
C ALA A 20 -34.94 22.80 -16.99
N ALA A 21 -34.03 23.62 -17.53
CA ALA A 21 -34.38 24.90 -18.13
C ALA A 21 -35.01 24.75 -19.53
N GLY A 22 -34.63 23.71 -20.28
CA GLY A 22 -35.12 23.41 -21.63
C GLY A 22 -36.44 22.62 -21.68
N ALA A 23 -36.78 21.88 -20.62
CA ALA A 23 -38.00 21.05 -20.56
C ALA A 23 -39.29 21.82 -20.17
N GLY A 24 -39.23 23.15 -20.00
CA GLY A 24 -40.37 23.98 -19.63
C GLY A 24 -41.37 24.16 -20.78
N CYS A 25 -42.36 23.26 -20.86
CA CYS A 25 -43.49 23.35 -21.78
C CYS A 25 -44.38 24.57 -21.44
N GLU A 26 -44.85 25.25 -22.48
CA GLU A 26 -45.69 26.45 -22.45
C GLU A 26 -46.97 26.26 -21.64
N SER A 27 -46.94 26.66 -20.37
CA SER A 27 -48.14 26.97 -19.60
C SER A 27 -47.84 28.16 -18.70
N SER A 28 -48.83 29.01 -18.45
CA SER A 28 -48.69 30.41 -17.98
C SER A 28 -48.02 30.64 -16.60
N GLY A 29 -47.36 29.65 -16.02
CA GLY A 29 -46.48 29.75 -14.84
C GLY A 29 -45.01 29.33 -15.05
N GLY A 30 -44.60 28.96 -16.27
CA GLY A 30 -43.26 28.40 -16.58
C GLY A 30 -42.06 29.37 -16.49
N GLY A 31 -42.32 30.68 -16.35
CA GLY A 31 -41.26 31.70 -16.31
C GLY A 31 -40.35 31.61 -15.10
N THR A 32 -40.90 31.34 -13.91
CA THR A 32 -40.18 31.36 -12.62
C THR A 32 -39.21 30.20 -12.44
N LEU A 33 -39.57 29.00 -12.88
CA LEU A 33 -38.71 27.81 -12.76
C LEU A 33 -37.52 27.88 -13.73
N SER A 34 -37.76 28.29 -14.97
CA SER A 34 -36.70 28.45 -15.97
C SER A 34 -35.72 29.57 -15.59
N THR A 35 -36.21 30.66 -14.98
CA THR A 35 -35.33 31.71 -14.42
C THR A 35 -34.50 31.22 -13.24
N LEU A 36 -35.08 30.42 -12.33
CA LEU A 36 -34.36 29.85 -11.20
C LEU A 36 -33.27 28.87 -11.64
N ALA A 37 -33.58 28.01 -12.63
CA ALA A 37 -32.62 27.08 -13.22
C ALA A 37 -31.43 27.81 -13.88
N ARG A 38 -31.70 28.89 -14.63
CA ARG A 38 -30.66 29.75 -15.21
C ARG A 38 -29.80 30.45 -14.13
N SER A 39 -30.42 30.96 -13.07
CA SER A 39 -29.70 31.56 -11.94
C SER A 39 -28.81 30.55 -11.22
N LEU A 40 -29.32 29.34 -10.97
CA LEU A 40 -28.56 28.25 -10.37
C LEU A 40 -27.37 27.85 -11.25
N LYS A 41 -27.55 27.74 -12.57
CA LYS A 41 -26.48 27.48 -13.53
C LYS A 41 -25.36 28.53 -13.43
N GLN A 42 -25.72 29.81 -13.39
CA GLN A 42 -24.74 30.89 -13.27
C GLN A 42 -23.96 30.82 -11.94
N HIS A 43 -24.64 30.51 -10.83
CA HIS A 43 -23.98 30.31 -9.54
C HIS A 43 -23.07 29.08 -9.53
N LEU A 44 -23.50 27.96 -10.11
CA LEU A 44 -22.69 26.73 -10.19
C LEU A 44 -21.44 26.95 -11.06
N ARG A 45 -21.56 27.64 -12.20
CA ARG A 45 -20.40 28.01 -13.03
C ARG A 45 -19.45 28.98 -12.31
N GLY A 46 -20.00 30.01 -11.66
CA GLY A 46 -19.19 30.96 -10.89
C GLY A 46 -18.48 30.30 -9.70
N PHE A 47 -19.13 29.35 -9.04
CA PHE A 47 -18.50 28.56 -7.96
C PHE A 47 -17.44 27.61 -8.51
N GLY A 48 -17.71 26.91 -9.63
CA GLY A 48 -16.73 26.05 -10.30
C GLY A 48 -15.47 26.80 -10.71
N GLY A 49 -15.61 28.00 -11.27
CA GLY A 49 -14.47 28.86 -11.61
C GLY A 49 -13.63 29.28 -10.40
N ARG A 50 -14.27 29.72 -9.30
CA ARG A 50 -13.56 30.05 -8.05
C ARG A 50 -12.86 28.84 -7.43
N LEU A 51 -13.44 27.65 -7.58
CA LEU A 51 -12.85 26.41 -7.09
C LEU A 51 -11.62 26.00 -7.90
N GLU A 52 -11.66 26.17 -9.23
CA GLU A 52 -10.48 25.95 -10.09
C GLU A 52 -9.38 26.96 -9.76
N GLU A 53 -9.71 28.24 -9.59
CA GLU A 53 -8.75 29.28 -9.19
C GLU A 53 -8.11 28.96 -7.82
N ALA A 54 -8.90 28.46 -6.87
CA ALA A 54 -8.38 28.01 -5.57
C ALA A 54 -7.48 26.78 -5.72
N ARG A 55 -7.87 25.81 -6.55
CA ARG A 55 -7.07 24.60 -6.83
C ARG A 55 -5.73 24.98 -7.45
N GLU A 56 -5.72 25.82 -8.50
CA GLU A 56 -4.51 26.29 -9.15
C GLU A 56 -3.59 27.00 -8.15
N ARG A 57 -4.14 27.87 -7.29
CA ARG A 57 -3.37 28.49 -6.20
C ARG A 57 -2.76 27.49 -5.23
N PHE A 58 -3.48 26.41 -4.88
CA PHE A 58 -2.92 25.37 -4.02
C PHE A 58 -1.82 24.56 -4.70
N GLU A 59 -1.98 24.23 -5.98
CA GLU A 59 -0.96 23.53 -6.78
C GLU A 59 0.30 24.39 -6.93
N ASP A 60 0.15 25.68 -7.26
CA ASP A 60 1.24 26.65 -7.32
C ASP A 60 1.96 26.79 -5.96
N ALA A 61 1.20 26.86 -4.85
CA ALA A 61 1.77 26.98 -3.50
C ALA A 61 2.54 25.72 -3.09
N HIS A 62 1.99 24.54 -3.37
CA HIS A 62 2.66 23.28 -3.12
C HIS A 62 3.95 23.16 -3.94
N ARG A 63 3.89 23.49 -5.24
CA ARG A 63 5.07 23.48 -6.13
C ARG A 63 6.15 24.45 -5.63
N CYS A 64 5.75 25.67 -5.26
CA CYS A 64 6.68 26.66 -4.71
C CYS A 64 7.36 26.15 -3.43
N LEU A 65 6.61 25.63 -2.46
CA LEU A 65 7.16 25.12 -1.20
C LEU A 65 8.05 23.90 -1.40
N ALA A 66 7.71 23.01 -2.34
CA ALA A 66 8.54 21.85 -2.68
C ALA A 66 9.89 22.27 -3.27
N LEU A 67 9.90 23.29 -4.16
CA LEU A 67 11.13 23.85 -4.71
C LEU A 67 11.99 24.52 -3.63
N VAL A 68 11.37 25.29 -2.73
CA VAL A 68 12.05 25.90 -1.57
C VAL A 68 12.69 24.83 -0.70
N ALA A 69 11.93 23.83 -0.26
CA ALA A 69 12.42 22.79 0.64
C ALA A 69 13.61 22.03 0.05
N LYS A 70 13.56 21.70 -1.24
CA LYS A 70 14.65 21.00 -1.92
C LYS A 70 15.89 21.87 -2.09
N ALA A 71 15.71 23.17 -2.30
CA ALA A 71 16.81 24.14 -2.36
C ALA A 71 17.47 24.32 -0.97
N GLU A 72 16.68 24.37 0.10
CA GLU A 72 17.16 24.45 1.49
C GLU A 72 17.90 23.18 1.96
N GLU A 73 17.38 22.01 1.59
CA GLU A 73 18.01 20.72 1.90
C GLU A 73 19.38 20.63 1.22
N TRP A 74 19.44 20.94 -0.08
CA TRP A 74 20.69 20.92 -0.82
C TRP A 74 21.72 21.90 -0.25
N THR A 75 21.29 23.14 0.07
CA THR A 75 22.20 24.15 0.66
C THR A 75 22.71 23.74 2.04
N SER A 76 21.85 23.20 2.89
CA SER A 76 22.23 22.80 4.25
C SER A 76 23.26 21.66 4.24
N GLU A 77 23.07 20.67 3.36
CA GLU A 77 24.02 19.56 3.22
C GLU A 77 25.32 20.03 2.55
N ALA A 78 25.25 20.88 1.53
CA ALA A 78 26.43 21.49 0.90
C ALA A 78 27.26 22.29 1.92
N ASP A 79 26.63 23.14 2.74
CA ASP A 79 27.29 23.92 3.80
C ASP A 79 27.91 23.02 4.88
N SER A 80 27.23 21.92 5.25
CA SER A 80 27.78 20.93 6.19
C SER A 80 29.06 20.30 5.64
N ARG A 81 29.03 19.86 4.38
CA ARG A 81 30.17 19.22 3.71
C ARG A 81 31.31 20.19 3.44
N LEU A 82 31.01 21.46 3.17
CA LEU A 82 32.02 22.51 3.10
C LEU A 82 32.75 22.70 4.45
N ARG A 83 32.14 22.39 5.59
CA ARG A 83 32.82 22.47 6.90
C ARG A 83 33.72 21.26 7.20
N GLU A 84 33.40 20.08 6.68
CA GLU A 84 34.07 18.80 7.01
C GLU A 84 35.47 18.61 6.37
N ALA A 85 35.92 19.53 5.51
CA ALA A 85 37.23 19.51 4.85
C ALA A 85 37.59 18.28 3.98
N ASP A 86 36.64 17.38 3.70
CA ASP A 86 36.80 16.25 2.79
C ASP A 86 36.28 16.58 1.37
N GLU A 87 37.20 16.94 0.47
CA GLU A 87 36.87 17.27 -0.93
C GLU A 87 36.33 16.09 -1.74
N LYS A 88 36.74 14.85 -1.40
CA LYS A 88 36.30 13.65 -2.11
C LYS A 88 34.85 13.33 -1.76
N ALA A 89 34.49 13.45 -0.48
CA ALA A 89 33.11 13.31 -0.02
C ALA A 89 32.21 14.40 -0.63
N LEU A 90 32.66 15.66 -0.66
CA LEU A 90 31.93 16.77 -1.28
C LEU A 90 31.68 16.52 -2.77
N ARG A 91 32.68 16.02 -3.51
CA ARG A 91 32.54 15.72 -4.95
C ARG A 91 31.55 14.58 -5.21
N LEU A 92 31.63 13.49 -4.44
CA LEU A 92 30.67 12.38 -4.54
C LEU A 92 29.24 12.85 -4.22
N HIS A 93 29.09 13.69 -3.21
CA HIS A 93 27.80 14.25 -2.83
C HIS A 93 27.19 15.09 -3.96
N VAL A 94 27.95 16.02 -4.55
CA VAL A 94 27.48 16.89 -5.66
C VAL A 94 27.14 16.07 -6.92
N MET A 95 27.87 14.98 -7.20
CA MET A 95 27.55 14.08 -8.31
C MET A 95 26.28 13.26 -8.07
N ALA A 96 26.02 12.86 -6.82
CA ALA A 96 24.82 12.12 -6.45
C ALA A 96 23.58 13.02 -6.28
N HIS A 97 23.78 14.29 -5.92
CA HIS A 97 22.73 15.28 -5.63
C HIS A 97 23.02 16.58 -6.38
N PRO A 98 22.61 16.70 -7.66
CA PRO A 98 22.89 17.87 -8.47
C PRO A 98 22.20 19.13 -7.89
N ALA A 99 22.91 20.26 -7.96
CA ALA A 99 22.41 21.54 -7.47
C ALA A 99 21.08 21.94 -8.13
N PRO A 100 20.24 22.74 -7.44
CA PRO A 100 19.10 23.39 -8.08
C PRO A 100 19.55 24.18 -9.30
N CYS A 101 18.94 23.92 -10.46
CA CYS A 101 19.26 24.68 -11.67
C CYS A 101 18.63 26.09 -11.61
N ALA A 102 19.17 27.03 -12.39
CA ALA A 102 18.72 28.41 -12.42
C ALA A 102 17.23 28.56 -12.80
N SER A 103 16.68 27.64 -13.60
CA SER A 103 15.25 27.64 -13.94
C SER A 103 14.36 27.29 -12.75
N HIS A 104 14.76 26.36 -11.88
CA HIS A 104 14.00 26.01 -10.67
C HIS A 104 14.00 27.15 -9.65
N LEU A 105 15.14 27.85 -9.49
CA LEU A 105 15.23 29.02 -8.62
C LEU A 105 14.36 30.17 -9.15
N ALA A 106 14.37 30.40 -10.47
CA ALA A 106 13.51 31.39 -11.10
C ALA A 106 12.01 31.04 -11.00
N GLU A 107 11.65 29.76 -11.16
CA GLU A 107 10.28 29.24 -11.03
C GLU A 107 9.75 29.48 -9.61
N MET A 108 10.54 29.16 -8.58
CA MET A 108 10.22 29.40 -7.18
C MET A 108 9.86 30.89 -6.94
N SER A 109 10.72 31.81 -7.38
CA SER A 109 10.50 33.26 -7.27
C SER A 109 9.34 33.78 -8.11
N GLN A 110 9.00 33.10 -9.23
CA GLN A 110 7.83 33.42 -10.05
C GLN A 110 6.52 32.96 -9.41
N LEU A 111 6.48 31.74 -8.86
CA LEU A 111 5.30 31.18 -8.18
C LEU A 111 4.95 31.98 -6.91
N ALA A 112 5.95 32.36 -6.11
CA ALA A 112 5.71 33.20 -4.93
C ALA A 112 5.06 34.55 -5.29
N ARG A 113 5.48 35.17 -6.40
CA ARG A 113 4.87 36.39 -6.94
C ARG A 113 3.45 36.14 -7.45
N LYS A 114 3.22 35.03 -8.18
CA LYS A 114 1.88 34.62 -8.68
C LYS A 114 0.88 34.44 -7.52
N LEU A 115 1.33 33.87 -6.40
CA LEU A 115 0.54 33.64 -5.19
C LEU A 115 0.24 34.92 -4.39
N ARG A 116 0.86 36.06 -4.72
CA ARG A 116 0.74 37.35 -4.01
C ARG A 116 1.01 37.23 -2.50
N ASN A 117 1.91 36.33 -2.10
CA ASN A 117 2.31 36.14 -0.71
C ASN A 117 3.69 36.76 -0.49
N GLN A 118 3.73 37.94 0.12
CA GLN A 118 4.96 38.70 0.32
C GLN A 118 5.98 37.97 1.19
N LYS A 119 5.53 37.31 2.27
CA LYS A 119 6.42 36.53 3.16
C LYS A 119 7.06 35.36 2.43
N LEU A 120 6.28 34.67 1.58
CA LEU A 120 6.80 33.57 0.78
C LEU A 120 7.79 34.07 -0.27
N ALA A 121 7.55 35.24 -0.87
CA ALA A 121 8.47 35.83 -1.83
C ALA A 121 9.80 36.23 -1.19
N GLU A 122 9.77 36.84 0.00
CA GLU A 122 10.98 37.17 0.78
C GLU A 122 11.76 35.90 1.13
N HIS A 123 11.07 34.84 1.57
CA HIS A 123 11.70 33.57 1.89
C HIS A 123 12.34 32.90 0.65
N CYS A 124 11.64 32.88 -0.49
CA CYS A 124 12.19 32.36 -1.74
C CYS A 124 13.45 33.11 -2.16
N GLN A 125 13.48 34.44 -2.02
CA GLN A 125 14.64 35.26 -2.36
C GLN A 125 15.84 34.98 -1.43
N GLU A 126 15.59 34.77 -0.13
CA GLU A 126 16.63 34.39 0.82
C GLU A 126 17.21 33.01 0.49
N THR A 127 16.34 32.01 0.24
CA THR A 127 16.74 30.66 -0.16
C THR A 127 17.52 30.67 -1.48
N GLU A 128 17.08 31.45 -2.48
CA GLU A 128 17.78 31.62 -3.76
C GLU A 128 19.18 32.19 -3.56
N THR A 129 19.31 33.24 -2.75
CA THR A 129 20.60 33.88 -2.44
C THR A 129 21.55 32.87 -1.77
N ARG A 130 21.05 32.13 -0.77
CA ARG A 130 21.83 31.09 -0.08
C ARG A 130 22.26 29.97 -1.02
N CYS A 131 21.39 29.54 -1.93
CA CYS A 131 21.73 28.55 -2.95
C CYS A 131 22.88 29.00 -3.85
N ILE A 132 22.80 30.22 -4.36
CA ILE A 132 23.83 30.78 -5.23
C ILE A 132 25.17 30.87 -4.49
N THR A 133 25.18 31.39 -3.26
CA THR A 133 26.40 31.50 -2.45
C THR A 133 27.01 30.13 -2.11
N ALA A 134 26.18 29.14 -1.76
CA ALA A 134 26.66 27.78 -1.49
C ALA A 134 27.22 27.13 -2.77
N MET A 135 26.56 27.30 -3.92
CA MET A 135 27.06 26.82 -5.21
C MET A 135 28.40 27.43 -5.60
N GLU A 136 28.58 28.74 -5.39
CA GLU A 136 29.85 29.43 -5.61
C GLU A 136 30.94 28.92 -4.67
N SER A 137 30.61 28.67 -3.40
CA SER A 137 31.54 28.13 -2.41
C SER A 137 31.99 26.71 -2.75
N VAL A 138 31.04 25.85 -3.15
CA VAL A 138 31.31 24.49 -3.67
C VAL A 138 32.17 24.55 -4.93
N ARG A 139 31.84 25.45 -5.87
CA ARG A 139 32.61 25.65 -7.10
C ARG A 139 34.04 26.09 -6.79
N ASN A 140 34.23 27.08 -5.93
CA ASN A 140 35.55 27.58 -5.54
C ASN A 140 36.39 26.47 -4.89
N ARG A 141 35.80 25.66 -4.01
CA ARG A 141 36.51 24.56 -3.36
C ARG A 141 36.89 23.42 -4.31
N LEU A 142 36.01 23.10 -5.25
CA LEU A 142 36.26 22.04 -6.23
C LEU A 142 37.08 22.52 -7.45
N SER A 143 37.23 23.83 -7.66
CA SER A 143 37.97 24.44 -8.77
C SER A 143 39.50 24.32 -8.67
N SER A 144 40.04 23.77 -7.57
CA SER A 144 41.45 23.35 -7.48
C SER A 144 41.75 22.12 -8.36
N CYS A 145 40.73 21.43 -8.88
CA CYS A 145 40.87 20.30 -9.80
C CYS A 145 40.03 20.50 -11.07
N THR A 146 40.70 20.56 -12.22
CA THR A 146 40.08 20.69 -13.55
C THR A 146 39.30 19.43 -13.94
N CYS A 147 38.00 19.35 -13.59
CA CYS A 147 36.96 18.70 -14.40
C CYS A 147 35.57 18.97 -13.78
N TRP A 148 34.85 19.98 -14.28
CA TRP A 148 33.42 20.18 -13.99
C TRP A 148 32.62 20.00 -15.28
N PRO A 149 31.57 19.16 -15.29
CA PRO A 149 30.61 19.12 -16.39
C PRO A 149 29.78 20.41 -16.47
N ASP A 150 29.37 20.78 -17.67
CA ASP A 150 28.61 21.99 -18.02
C ASP A 150 27.29 22.10 -17.21
N PRO A 151 27.02 23.24 -16.53
CA PRO A 151 25.76 23.50 -15.81
C PRO A 151 24.50 23.43 -16.69
N ARG A 152 24.62 23.41 -18.02
CA ARG A 152 23.49 23.27 -18.96
C ARG A 152 23.01 21.84 -19.19
N ALA A 153 23.72 20.81 -18.70
CA ALA A 153 23.50 19.43 -19.17
C ALA A 153 22.73 18.49 -18.20
N GLN A 154 22.24 18.94 -17.05
CA GLN A 154 21.53 18.06 -16.10
C GLN A 154 20.31 18.76 -15.50
N SER A 155 19.14 18.47 -16.08
CA SER A 155 17.83 18.76 -15.48
C SER A 155 17.53 17.72 -14.39
N TRP A 156 16.74 18.11 -13.38
CA TRP A 156 16.18 17.13 -12.44
C TRP A 156 15.26 16.15 -13.19
N PRO A 157 15.14 14.89 -12.75
CA PRO A 157 14.07 14.03 -13.22
C PRO A 157 12.72 14.67 -12.85
N ASP A 158 11.90 14.98 -13.86
CA ASP A 158 10.54 15.47 -13.66
C ASP A 158 9.66 14.34 -13.11
N GLU A 159 9.28 14.44 -11.83
CA GLU A 159 8.17 13.67 -11.26
C GLU A 159 6.85 14.39 -11.62
N GLU A 160 6.12 13.78 -12.56
CA GLU A 160 4.73 14.00 -12.99
C GLU A 160 4.37 15.23 -13.87
N GLY A 161 4.13 14.94 -15.15
CA GLY A 161 2.80 15.07 -15.79
C GLY A 161 2.24 16.46 -16.06
N SER A 162 2.51 17.04 -17.24
CA SER A 162 1.53 17.84 -17.97
C SER A 162 1.83 17.93 -19.47
N SER A 163 0.75 17.99 -20.25
CA SER A 163 0.67 17.89 -21.71
C SER A 163 1.40 19.02 -22.45
N SER A 164 2.17 18.66 -23.48
CA SER A 164 2.64 19.58 -24.52
C SER A 164 2.17 19.08 -25.87
N VAL A 165 1.25 19.84 -26.47
CA VAL A 165 0.74 19.70 -27.83
C VAL A 165 1.81 20.23 -28.78
N ALA A 166 2.26 19.42 -29.75
CA ALA A 166 3.07 19.90 -30.85
C ALA A 166 2.58 19.32 -32.17
N SER A 167 2.43 20.22 -33.14
CA SER A 167 1.73 20.04 -34.39
C SER A 167 2.72 19.87 -35.55
N VAL A 168 2.30 19.07 -36.55
CA VAL A 168 2.66 19.10 -37.99
C VAL A 168 4.08 18.69 -38.41
N ALA A 169 4.19 17.59 -39.15
CA ALA A 169 4.61 17.62 -40.56
C ALA A 169 4.49 16.24 -41.24
N SER A 170 3.98 16.31 -42.47
CA SER A 170 3.65 15.22 -43.39
C SER A 170 4.91 14.74 -44.14
N ALA A 171 5.00 13.43 -44.40
CA ALA A 171 5.72 12.91 -45.56
C ALA A 171 5.15 11.52 -45.91
N ALA A 172 4.55 11.45 -47.09
CA ALA A 172 4.00 10.27 -47.73
C ALA A 172 5.02 9.68 -48.71
N SER A 173 4.98 8.34 -48.88
CA SER A 173 5.26 7.57 -50.11
C SER A 173 5.38 6.09 -49.71
N ASP A 174 4.42 5.25 -50.07
CA ASP A 174 4.42 4.38 -51.27
C ASP A 174 5.55 3.34 -51.26
N ASP A 175 5.24 2.05 -51.14
CA ASP A 175 5.15 1.16 -52.32
C ASP A 175 4.84 -0.32 -51.98
N GLN A 176 4.01 -0.91 -52.85
CA GLN A 176 4.01 -2.29 -53.37
C GLN A 176 3.93 -3.56 -52.46
N LYS A 177 2.68 -4.03 -52.32
CA LYS A 177 2.14 -5.33 -52.79
C LYS A 177 3.14 -6.38 -53.33
N SER A 178 3.15 -7.59 -52.73
CA SER A 178 3.35 -8.84 -53.49
C SER A 178 2.70 -10.03 -52.78
N GLU A 179 2.21 -10.97 -53.59
CA GLU A 179 1.19 -11.96 -53.30
C GLU A 179 1.72 -13.37 -53.63
N CYS A 180 1.39 -14.33 -52.76
CA CYS A 180 1.18 -15.77 -52.98
C CYS A 180 2.36 -16.77 -53.11
N THR A 181 2.26 -17.85 -52.31
CA THR A 181 2.24 -19.32 -52.61
C THR A 181 3.05 -20.10 -51.55
N LYS A 182 2.45 -20.97 -50.70
CA LYS A 182 2.26 -22.44 -50.88
C LYS A 182 3.54 -23.15 -51.34
N GLU A 183 4.13 -24.19 -50.74
CA GLU A 183 3.85 -25.25 -49.76
C GLU A 183 5.19 -25.49 -48.98
N GLU A 184 5.38 -26.26 -47.91
CA GLU A 184 5.14 -27.69 -47.71
C GLU A 184 5.63 -28.08 -46.28
N GLU A 185 5.08 -29.16 -45.72
CA GLU A 185 5.29 -29.68 -44.37
C GLU A 185 6.70 -30.27 -44.11
N ALA A 186 7.16 -30.17 -42.85
CA ALA A 186 8.05 -31.16 -42.26
C ALA A 186 7.73 -31.35 -40.76
N ASP A 187 7.34 -32.58 -40.47
CA ASP A 187 6.95 -33.18 -39.20
C ASP A 187 8.09 -33.21 -38.16
N ALA A 188 7.79 -32.81 -36.92
CA ALA A 188 8.61 -33.15 -35.75
C ALA A 188 7.77 -33.04 -34.46
N ALA A 189 7.36 -34.21 -33.98
CA ALA A 189 6.61 -34.45 -32.75
C ALA A 189 7.09 -33.63 -31.53
N ALA A 190 6.20 -32.76 -31.03
CA ALA A 190 6.35 -32.11 -29.73
C ALA A 190 5.42 -32.79 -28.70
N VAL A 191 6.05 -33.43 -27.73
CA VAL A 191 5.42 -34.08 -26.56
C VAL A 191 4.55 -33.07 -25.79
N GLU A 192 3.26 -33.38 -25.65
CA GLU A 192 2.34 -32.70 -24.74
C GLU A 192 2.90 -32.71 -23.30
N ARG A 193 2.89 -31.55 -22.64
CA ARG A 193 2.96 -31.47 -21.18
C ARG A 193 1.68 -30.84 -20.65
N GLY A 194 0.84 -31.68 -20.05
CA GLY A 194 -0.29 -31.28 -19.21
C GLY A 194 0.16 -30.55 -17.93
N PRO A 195 -0.80 -30.20 -17.05
CA PRO A 195 -0.56 -29.30 -15.92
C PRO A 195 0.49 -29.86 -14.95
N LEU A 196 1.54 -29.06 -14.71
CA LEU A 196 2.72 -29.43 -13.93
C LEU A 196 2.41 -29.56 -12.43
N THR A 197 2.90 -30.63 -11.82
CA THR A 197 3.00 -30.79 -10.36
C THR A 197 4.06 -29.84 -9.79
N PRO A 198 3.89 -29.30 -8.57
CA PRO A 198 4.94 -28.51 -7.93
C PRO A 198 6.18 -29.37 -7.68
N ASN A 199 7.37 -28.84 -8.02
CA ASN A 199 8.72 -29.38 -7.75
C ASN A 199 9.38 -30.30 -8.80
N ALA A 200 8.80 -30.54 -9.99
CA ALA A 200 9.48 -31.33 -11.03
C ALA A 200 10.79 -30.69 -11.57
N HIS A 201 10.97 -29.38 -11.36
CA HIS A 201 12.18 -28.63 -11.79
C HIS A 201 13.39 -28.80 -10.84
N LEU A 202 13.17 -29.23 -9.59
CA LEU A 202 14.24 -29.30 -8.57
C LEU A 202 15.32 -30.36 -8.87
N GLU A 203 15.04 -31.32 -9.74
CA GLU A 203 16.00 -32.39 -10.11
C GLU A 203 16.88 -32.02 -11.32
N GLN A 204 16.61 -30.90 -12.01
CA GLN A 204 17.29 -30.56 -13.28
C GLN A 204 18.43 -29.53 -13.14
N LEU A 205 18.67 -28.98 -11.94
CA LEU A 205 19.78 -28.05 -11.73
C LEU A 205 21.10 -28.81 -11.52
N GLN A 206 21.83 -29.04 -12.60
CA GLN A 206 23.22 -29.54 -12.54
C GLN A 206 24.14 -28.50 -11.86
N THR A 207 24.94 -28.97 -10.90
CA THR A 207 25.86 -28.18 -10.08
C THR A 207 27.26 -28.08 -10.69
N PRO A 208 27.96 -26.94 -10.63
CA PRO A 208 29.42 -26.93 -10.68
C PRO A 208 30.02 -27.43 -9.35
N PRO A 209 31.21 -28.07 -9.35
CA PRO A 209 31.87 -28.50 -8.11
C PRO A 209 32.46 -27.29 -7.39
N LEU A 210 32.13 -27.11 -6.11
CA LEU A 210 32.79 -26.15 -5.22
C LEU A 210 33.49 -26.88 -4.07
N GLU A 211 34.61 -26.29 -3.69
CA GLU A 211 35.77 -26.82 -2.98
C GLU A 211 35.51 -27.45 -1.59
N ALA A 212 36.50 -28.25 -1.18
CA ALA A 212 36.58 -29.13 -0.02
C ALA A 212 35.74 -28.74 1.20
N ALA A 213 34.77 -29.60 1.53
CA ALA A 213 33.99 -29.53 2.77
C ALA A 213 34.85 -29.95 3.98
N ASP A 214 34.66 -29.25 5.09
CA ASP A 214 35.20 -29.59 6.41
C ASP A 214 34.68 -30.98 6.85
N PRO A 215 35.56 -31.96 7.12
CA PRO A 215 35.17 -33.34 7.46
C PRO A 215 34.49 -33.49 8.83
N THR A 216 34.24 -32.40 9.57
CA THR A 216 33.63 -32.43 10.92
C THR A 216 32.15 -32.03 10.98
N ALA A 217 31.53 -31.60 9.88
CA ALA A 217 30.14 -31.14 9.88
C ALA A 217 29.11 -32.30 9.79
N ASP A 218 28.08 -32.25 10.64
CA ASP A 218 26.96 -33.21 10.63
C ASP A 218 26.30 -33.29 9.23
N PRO A 219 26.21 -34.48 8.60
CA PRO A 219 25.58 -34.68 7.30
C PRO A 219 24.18 -34.08 7.17
N ASN A 220 23.40 -34.05 8.27
CA ASN A 220 22.05 -33.49 8.28
C ASN A 220 22.04 -31.96 8.20
N VAL A 221 23.05 -31.29 8.80
CA VAL A 221 23.19 -29.83 8.73
C VAL A 221 23.57 -29.40 7.31
N LEU A 222 24.53 -30.11 6.70
CA LEU A 222 24.92 -29.87 5.31
C LEU A 222 23.75 -30.11 4.33
N LYS A 223 22.96 -31.16 4.55
CA LYS A 223 21.75 -31.43 3.75
C LYS A 223 20.73 -30.30 3.88
N THR A 224 20.47 -29.82 5.09
CA THR A 224 19.55 -28.72 5.36
C THR A 224 20.01 -27.42 4.70
N GLN A 225 21.30 -27.10 4.80
CA GLN A 225 21.89 -25.93 4.15
C GLN A 225 21.80 -26.00 2.62
N ARG A 226 22.04 -27.19 2.03
CA ARG A 226 21.85 -27.43 0.59
C ARG A 226 20.40 -27.21 0.17
N THR A 227 19.43 -27.77 0.91
CA THR A 227 18.01 -27.58 0.61
C THR A 227 17.61 -26.10 0.66
N LEU A 228 18.04 -25.36 1.68
CA LEU A 228 17.78 -23.92 1.79
C LEU A 228 18.37 -23.13 0.62
N LEU A 229 19.58 -23.48 0.17
CA LEU A 229 20.21 -22.87 -0.99
C LEU A 229 19.45 -23.17 -2.29
N LEU A 230 18.95 -24.40 -2.47
CA LEU A 230 18.14 -24.76 -3.64
C LEU A 230 16.83 -23.95 -3.68
N ILE A 231 16.14 -23.81 -2.54
CA ILE A 231 14.91 -23.02 -2.46
C ILE A 231 15.19 -21.53 -2.77
N LEU A 232 16.29 -20.98 -2.23
CA LEU A 232 16.68 -19.60 -2.55
C LEU A 232 17.02 -19.43 -4.04
N ARG A 233 17.77 -20.38 -4.63
CA ARG A 233 18.09 -20.33 -6.06
C ARG A 233 16.84 -20.40 -6.93
N GLU A 234 15.86 -21.23 -6.57
CA GLU A 234 14.55 -21.24 -7.22
C GLU A 234 13.85 -19.88 -7.08
N MET A 235 13.89 -19.27 -5.88
CA MET A 235 13.31 -17.94 -5.64
C MET A 235 13.93 -16.88 -6.56
N ILE A 236 15.27 -16.84 -6.63
CA ILE A 236 16.03 -15.90 -7.47
C ILE A 236 15.78 -16.17 -8.95
N GLN A 237 15.82 -17.43 -9.40
CA GLN A 237 15.62 -17.76 -10.80
C GLN A 237 14.22 -17.35 -11.27
N THR A 238 13.20 -17.73 -10.51
CA THR A 238 11.82 -17.35 -10.81
C THR A 238 11.55 -15.86 -10.61
N GLU A 239 12.39 -15.14 -9.86
CA GLU A 239 12.37 -13.68 -9.78
C GLU A 239 12.84 -13.06 -11.10
N ARG A 240 13.95 -13.54 -11.65
CA ARG A 240 14.45 -13.08 -12.95
C ARG A 240 13.44 -13.33 -14.06
N ASP A 241 12.81 -14.51 -14.06
CA ASP A 241 11.74 -14.84 -15.01
C ASP A 241 10.53 -13.91 -14.84
N TYR A 242 10.20 -13.56 -13.59
CA TYR A 242 9.11 -12.65 -13.29
C TYR A 242 9.40 -11.23 -13.79
N VAL A 243 10.58 -10.67 -13.48
CA VAL A 243 10.98 -9.33 -13.95
C VAL A 243 10.96 -9.26 -15.47
N ARG A 244 11.57 -10.25 -16.16
CA ARG A 244 11.54 -10.32 -17.63
C ARG A 244 10.11 -10.35 -18.18
N ALA A 245 9.22 -11.10 -17.53
CA ALA A 245 7.84 -11.18 -17.99
C ALA A 245 7.06 -9.87 -17.78
N LEU A 246 7.37 -9.09 -16.74
CA LEU A 246 6.80 -7.76 -16.56
C LEU A 246 7.33 -6.77 -17.59
N GLU A 247 8.65 -6.76 -17.81
CA GLU A 247 9.31 -5.93 -18.83
C GLU A 247 8.73 -6.23 -20.21
N TYR A 248 8.55 -7.50 -20.55
CA TYR A 248 7.95 -7.93 -21.81
C TYR A 248 6.55 -7.33 -22.03
N VAL A 249 5.68 -7.34 -21.01
CA VAL A 249 4.35 -6.71 -21.10
C VAL A 249 4.46 -5.21 -21.30
N ILE A 250 5.36 -4.56 -20.55
CA ILE A 250 5.57 -3.11 -20.62
C ILE A 250 6.11 -2.69 -21.98
N GLU A 251 7.03 -3.44 -22.54
CA GLU A 251 7.67 -3.14 -23.82
C GLU A 251 6.74 -3.40 -25.01
N HIS A 252 5.96 -4.49 -24.99
CA HIS A 252 5.23 -4.94 -26.18
C HIS A 252 3.74 -4.63 -26.17
N TYR A 253 3.08 -4.59 -24.99
CA TYR A 253 1.62 -4.43 -24.91
C TYR A 253 1.19 -3.04 -24.43
N VAL A 254 1.95 -2.39 -23.56
CA VAL A 254 1.61 -1.03 -23.09
C VAL A 254 1.57 0.00 -24.24
N PRO A 255 2.52 0.00 -25.20
CA PRO A 255 2.49 0.96 -26.31
C PRO A 255 1.29 0.80 -27.23
N GLU A 256 0.67 -0.39 -27.30
CA GLU A 256 -0.52 -0.61 -28.14
C GLU A 256 -1.70 0.28 -27.73
N LEU A 257 -1.79 0.67 -26.45
CA LEU A 257 -2.83 1.60 -26.00
C LEU A 257 -2.52 3.08 -26.31
N LEU A 258 -1.36 3.36 -26.90
CA LEU A 258 -0.97 4.69 -27.36
C LEU A 258 -1.21 4.89 -28.86
N ARG A 259 -1.63 3.84 -29.58
CA ARG A 259 -1.91 3.90 -31.02
C ARG A 259 -3.15 4.75 -31.33
N ASP A 260 -3.14 5.38 -32.49
CA ASP A 260 -4.25 6.24 -32.95
C ASP A 260 -5.53 5.45 -33.27
N ASP A 261 -5.39 4.19 -33.71
CA ASP A 261 -6.47 3.27 -34.10
C ASP A 261 -7.11 2.53 -32.92
N ILE A 262 -6.85 2.96 -31.69
CA ILE A 262 -7.41 2.34 -30.48
C ILE A 262 -8.95 2.42 -30.42
N PRO A 263 -9.66 1.33 -30.08
CA PRO A 263 -11.09 1.35 -29.83
C PRO A 263 -11.50 2.37 -28.76
N GLN A 264 -12.63 3.06 -28.98
CA GLN A 264 -13.11 4.10 -28.06
C GLN A 264 -13.30 3.60 -26.62
N ALA A 265 -13.66 2.33 -26.43
CA ALA A 265 -13.81 1.71 -25.11
C ALA A 265 -12.47 1.55 -24.35
N LEU A 266 -11.35 1.44 -25.08
CA LEU A 266 -10.00 1.28 -24.51
C LEU A 266 -9.23 2.60 -24.43
N ARG A 267 -9.66 3.64 -25.14
CA ARG A 267 -9.03 4.97 -25.13
C ARG A 267 -8.99 5.55 -23.71
N GLY A 268 -7.79 5.89 -23.24
CA GLY A 268 -7.56 6.40 -21.88
C GLY A 268 -7.65 5.35 -20.76
N GLN A 269 -7.85 4.07 -21.08
CA GLN A 269 -7.98 3.00 -20.08
C GLN A 269 -6.65 2.32 -19.73
N ARG A 270 -5.50 2.91 -20.09
CA ARG A 270 -4.15 2.36 -19.80
C ARG A 270 -4.00 1.92 -18.34
N ASN A 271 -4.36 2.78 -17.41
CA ASN A 271 -4.23 2.51 -15.97
C ASN A 271 -5.23 1.47 -15.46
N VAL A 272 -6.33 1.23 -16.19
CA VAL A 272 -7.29 0.17 -15.84
C VAL A 272 -6.81 -1.17 -16.36
N VAL A 273 -6.30 -1.24 -17.60
CA VAL A 273 -5.76 -2.47 -18.19
C VAL A 273 -4.50 -2.93 -17.48
N PHE A 274 -3.53 -2.03 -17.26
CA PHE A 274 -2.22 -2.40 -16.75
C PHE A 274 -2.04 -2.14 -15.25
N GLY A 275 -2.98 -1.43 -14.61
CA GLY A 275 -2.85 -1.05 -13.20
C GLY A 275 -1.57 -0.26 -12.94
N ASN A 276 -0.85 -0.65 -11.90
CA ASN A 276 0.46 -0.12 -11.53
C ASN A 276 1.61 -1.10 -11.85
N ILE A 277 1.49 -1.91 -12.91
CA ILE A 277 2.49 -2.94 -13.26
C ILE A 277 3.90 -2.38 -13.48
N GLU A 278 4.02 -1.16 -14.02
CA GLU A 278 5.31 -0.49 -14.24
C GLU A 278 6.03 -0.22 -12.91
N LYS A 279 5.30 0.28 -11.89
CA LYS A 279 5.86 0.52 -10.55
C LYS A 279 6.27 -0.78 -9.86
N ILE A 280 5.52 -1.87 -10.08
CA ILE A 280 5.91 -3.20 -9.60
C ILE A 280 7.19 -3.64 -10.30
N CYS A 281 7.26 -3.57 -11.63
CA CYS A 281 8.43 -3.94 -12.40
C CYS A 281 9.68 -3.17 -11.95
N GLU A 282 9.57 -1.86 -11.77
CA GLU A 282 10.65 -1.00 -11.31
C GLU A 282 11.18 -1.42 -9.94
N PHE A 283 10.30 -1.67 -8.97
CA PHE A 283 10.68 -2.15 -7.65
C PHE A 283 11.44 -3.48 -7.72
N HIS A 284 10.91 -4.44 -8.47
CA HIS A 284 11.50 -5.77 -8.57
C HIS A 284 12.85 -5.74 -9.30
N ARG A 285 12.94 -4.99 -10.40
CA ARG A 285 14.14 -4.85 -11.23
C ARG A 285 15.29 -4.15 -10.51
N HIS A 286 15.01 -2.99 -9.89
CA HIS A 286 16.07 -2.12 -9.37
C HIS A 286 16.45 -2.38 -7.91
N PHE A 287 15.58 -3.06 -7.15
CA PHE A 287 15.78 -3.22 -5.71
C PHE A 287 15.67 -4.67 -5.28
N PHE A 288 14.52 -5.29 -5.50
CA PHE A 288 14.22 -6.58 -4.85
C PHE A 288 15.08 -7.73 -5.38
N LEU A 289 15.18 -7.88 -6.72
CA LEU A 289 16.00 -8.91 -7.34
C LEU A 289 17.47 -8.81 -6.92
N LEU A 290 18.03 -7.60 -6.94
CA LEU A 290 19.44 -7.37 -6.56
C LEU A 290 19.71 -7.75 -5.11
N GLU A 291 18.76 -7.52 -4.20
CA GLU A 291 18.91 -7.89 -2.80
C GLU A 291 18.72 -9.40 -2.57
N LEU A 292 17.82 -10.05 -3.33
CA LEU A 292 17.68 -11.52 -3.31
C LEU A 292 18.96 -12.20 -3.78
N GLU A 293 19.61 -11.70 -4.84
CA GLU A 293 20.87 -12.25 -5.35
C GLU A 293 22.01 -12.17 -4.32
N LYS A 294 22.03 -11.11 -3.49
CA LYS A 294 23.02 -10.97 -2.40
C LYS A 294 22.83 -12.01 -1.29
N CYS A 295 21.65 -12.63 -1.17
CA CYS A 295 21.37 -13.64 -0.15
C CYS A 295 22.01 -15.01 -0.43
N GLU A 296 22.63 -15.24 -1.59
CA GLU A 296 23.12 -16.59 -1.96
C GLU A 296 24.09 -17.19 -0.92
N LYS A 297 24.90 -16.35 -0.27
CA LYS A 297 25.82 -16.79 0.79
C LYS A 297 25.14 -17.09 2.13
N ARG A 298 23.95 -16.54 2.37
CA ARG A 298 23.19 -16.65 3.63
C ARG A 298 21.69 -16.77 3.34
N PRO A 299 21.18 -17.97 2.97
CA PRO A 299 19.81 -18.12 2.50
C PRO A 299 18.73 -17.59 3.43
N LEU A 300 18.88 -17.80 4.74
CA LEU A 300 17.91 -17.36 5.75
C LEU A 300 17.85 -15.83 5.92
N ALA A 301 18.85 -15.09 5.43
CA ALA A 301 18.81 -13.62 5.42
C ALA A 301 17.73 -13.05 4.50
N VAL A 302 17.15 -13.88 3.61
CA VAL A 302 16.07 -13.49 2.72
C VAL A 302 14.86 -12.95 3.48
N ALA A 303 14.57 -13.45 4.68
CA ALA A 303 13.47 -12.97 5.52
C ALA A 303 13.59 -11.46 5.80
N ASN A 304 14.80 -11.00 6.11
CA ASN A 304 15.08 -9.59 6.39
C ASN A 304 14.90 -8.72 5.15
N ILE A 305 15.13 -9.26 3.95
CA ILE A 305 14.88 -8.53 2.69
C ILE A 305 13.38 -8.32 2.49
N PHE A 306 12.55 -9.33 2.74
CA PHE A 306 11.09 -9.17 2.68
C PHE A 306 10.60 -8.12 3.68
N LEU A 307 11.06 -8.19 4.93
CA LEU A 307 10.66 -7.24 5.97
C LEU A 307 11.15 -5.81 5.69
N LYS A 308 12.38 -5.65 5.19
CA LYS A 308 12.95 -4.36 4.79
C LYS A 308 12.10 -3.65 3.73
N TYR A 309 11.46 -4.40 2.83
CA TYR A 309 10.64 -3.86 1.74
C TYR A 309 9.13 -4.07 1.93
N GLU A 310 8.66 -4.34 3.17
CA GLU A 310 7.23 -4.56 3.47
C GLU A 310 6.32 -3.48 2.86
N ASP A 311 6.69 -2.21 2.99
CA ASP A 311 5.92 -1.08 2.46
C ASP A 311 5.81 -1.10 0.93
N ARG A 312 6.85 -1.57 0.22
CA ARG A 312 6.84 -1.68 -1.25
C ARG A 312 5.89 -2.78 -1.73
N PHE A 313 5.68 -3.83 -0.94
CA PHE A 313 4.71 -4.88 -1.28
C PHE A 313 3.26 -4.38 -1.28
N TYR A 314 2.96 -3.20 -0.71
CA TYR A 314 1.66 -2.56 -0.83
C TYR A 314 1.26 -2.29 -2.30
N LEU A 315 2.22 -2.18 -3.22
CA LEU A 315 1.96 -2.07 -4.65
C LEU A 315 1.07 -3.21 -5.18
N TYR A 316 1.18 -4.42 -4.62
CA TYR A 316 0.34 -5.56 -5.00
C TYR A 316 -1.11 -5.42 -4.52
N ALA A 317 -1.34 -4.77 -3.37
CA ALA A 317 -2.70 -4.52 -2.92
C ALA A 317 -3.44 -3.59 -3.89
N LEU A 318 -2.75 -2.55 -4.38
CA LEU A 318 -3.29 -1.64 -5.41
C LEU A 318 -3.54 -2.36 -6.74
N TYR A 319 -2.60 -3.19 -7.16
CA TYR A 319 -2.75 -3.99 -8.39
C TYR A 319 -3.96 -4.93 -8.31
N ASN A 320 -4.06 -5.70 -7.23
CA ASN A 320 -5.16 -6.63 -7.01
C ASN A 320 -6.51 -5.92 -6.87
N LYS A 321 -6.54 -4.72 -6.25
CA LYS A 321 -7.75 -3.89 -6.21
C LYS A 321 -8.21 -3.47 -7.61
N ASN A 322 -7.28 -3.23 -8.54
CA ASN A 322 -7.60 -2.88 -9.92
C ASN A 322 -7.94 -4.11 -10.79
N LYS A 323 -7.36 -5.28 -10.50
CA LYS A 323 -7.41 -6.48 -11.35
C LYS A 323 -8.82 -6.88 -11.82
N PRO A 324 -9.90 -6.87 -11.01
CA PRO A 324 -11.24 -7.19 -11.50
C PRO A 324 -11.75 -6.24 -12.59
N LYS A 325 -11.35 -4.97 -12.55
CA LYS A 325 -11.70 -3.97 -13.58
C LYS A 325 -10.92 -4.23 -14.87
N SER A 326 -9.63 -4.53 -14.74
CA SER A 326 -8.80 -4.97 -15.88
C SER A 326 -9.42 -6.18 -16.56
N ASP A 327 -9.80 -7.20 -15.79
CA ASP A 327 -10.31 -8.46 -16.33
C ASP A 327 -11.65 -8.27 -17.05
N ALA A 328 -12.57 -7.49 -16.47
CA ALA A 328 -13.82 -7.15 -17.13
C ALA A 328 -13.57 -6.41 -18.46
N LEU A 329 -12.69 -5.41 -18.47
CA LEU A 329 -12.39 -4.62 -19.67
C LEU A 329 -11.71 -5.46 -20.76
N LEU A 330 -10.80 -6.36 -20.39
CA LEU A 330 -10.10 -7.25 -21.32
C LEU A 330 -11.02 -8.34 -21.88
N ALA A 331 -11.95 -8.84 -21.07
CA ALA A 331 -12.96 -9.80 -21.52
C ALA A 331 -13.89 -9.18 -22.58
N ASP A 332 -14.31 -7.93 -22.36
CA ASP A 332 -15.26 -7.26 -23.25
C ASP A 332 -14.59 -6.73 -24.55
N TYR A 333 -13.36 -6.21 -24.48
CA TYR A 333 -12.72 -5.51 -25.60
C TYR A 333 -11.28 -5.94 -25.90
N GLY A 334 -10.56 -6.44 -24.89
CA GLY A 334 -9.13 -6.74 -24.99
C GLY A 334 -8.80 -7.94 -25.89
N ALA A 335 -9.59 -9.01 -25.80
CA ALA A 335 -9.35 -10.25 -26.56
C ALA A 335 -9.44 -10.09 -28.09
N ALA A 336 -10.16 -9.07 -28.57
CA ALA A 336 -10.22 -8.72 -29.99
C ALA A 336 -9.06 -7.79 -30.37
N PHE A 337 -8.83 -6.73 -29.58
CA PHE A 337 -7.83 -5.71 -29.89
C PHE A 337 -6.39 -6.22 -29.84
N PHE A 338 -6.01 -6.95 -28.79
CA PHE A 338 -4.64 -7.42 -28.61
C PHE A 338 -4.30 -8.68 -29.42
N ARG A 339 -5.27 -9.27 -30.12
CA ARG A 339 -5.08 -10.53 -30.87
C ARG A 339 -4.06 -10.38 -31.98
N THR A 340 -4.10 -9.27 -32.72
CA THR A 340 -3.14 -8.99 -33.79
C THR A 340 -1.73 -8.90 -33.22
N LYS A 341 -1.56 -8.13 -32.14
CA LYS A 341 -0.26 -8.00 -31.47
C LYS A 341 0.24 -9.34 -30.92
N GLN A 342 -0.64 -10.13 -30.32
CA GLN A 342 -0.32 -11.45 -29.81
C GLN A 342 0.19 -12.38 -30.92
N ALA A 343 -0.44 -12.34 -32.10
CA ALA A 343 -0.01 -13.11 -33.26
C ALA A 343 1.34 -12.62 -33.81
N GLU A 344 1.55 -11.31 -33.91
CA GLU A 344 2.83 -10.71 -34.34
C GLU A 344 4.00 -11.13 -33.43
N LEU A 345 3.76 -11.21 -32.12
CA LEU A 345 4.77 -11.63 -31.14
C LEU A 345 4.96 -13.15 -31.06
N GLY A 346 4.07 -13.94 -31.70
CA GLY A 346 4.06 -15.40 -31.57
C GLY A 346 3.69 -15.88 -30.16
N ASP A 347 2.91 -15.09 -29.42
CA ASP A 347 2.60 -15.33 -28.02
C ASP A 347 1.61 -16.49 -27.84
N LYS A 348 2.03 -17.50 -27.06
CA LYS A 348 1.20 -18.69 -26.75
C LYS A 348 0.08 -18.42 -25.75
N MET A 349 0.18 -17.34 -24.99
CA MET A 349 -0.80 -16.93 -23.98
C MET A 349 -1.34 -15.55 -24.30
N ASP A 350 -2.58 -15.29 -23.89
CA ASP A 350 -3.18 -13.97 -24.04
C ASP A 350 -2.62 -12.96 -23.02
N LEU A 351 -2.87 -11.66 -23.27
CA LEU A 351 -2.44 -10.60 -22.37
C LEU A 351 -2.99 -10.77 -20.94
N ALA A 352 -4.23 -11.24 -20.80
CA ALA A 352 -4.84 -11.46 -19.48
C ALA A 352 -4.04 -12.47 -18.62
N SER A 353 -3.49 -13.51 -19.25
CA SER A 353 -2.60 -14.48 -18.59
C SER A 353 -1.28 -13.86 -18.13
N TYR A 354 -0.69 -12.97 -18.93
CA TYR A 354 0.51 -12.23 -18.51
C TYR A 354 0.22 -11.30 -17.32
N LEU A 355 -0.93 -10.62 -17.32
CA LEU A 355 -1.36 -9.73 -16.24
C LEU A 355 -1.75 -10.48 -14.94
N LEU A 356 -1.83 -11.80 -14.97
CA LEU A 356 -2.02 -12.61 -13.76
C LEU A 356 -0.70 -12.86 -13.01
N LYS A 357 0.47 -12.66 -13.65
CA LYS A 357 1.78 -12.93 -13.07
C LYS A 357 2.04 -12.22 -11.74
N PRO A 358 1.70 -10.92 -11.55
CA PRO A 358 1.86 -10.28 -10.24
C PRO A 358 1.04 -10.94 -9.13
N VAL A 359 -0.19 -11.36 -9.44
CA VAL A 359 -1.06 -12.07 -8.48
C VAL A 359 -0.43 -13.41 -8.08
N GLN A 360 0.09 -14.15 -9.06
CA GLN A 360 0.75 -15.43 -8.85
C GLN A 360 2.06 -15.31 -8.07
N ARG A 361 2.84 -14.23 -8.30
CA ARG A 361 4.14 -14.03 -7.66
C ARG A 361 4.04 -13.97 -6.14
N MET A 362 3.03 -13.27 -5.62
CA MET A 362 2.77 -13.21 -4.17
C MET A 362 2.49 -14.58 -3.57
N GLY A 363 1.71 -15.42 -4.26
CA GLY A 363 1.48 -16.81 -3.85
C GLY A 363 2.76 -17.63 -3.85
N LYS A 364 3.62 -17.44 -4.85
CA LYS A 364 4.91 -18.14 -4.96
C LYS A 364 5.86 -17.77 -3.81
N TYR A 365 5.96 -16.50 -3.43
CA TYR A 365 6.76 -16.09 -2.27
C TYR A 365 6.29 -16.76 -0.98
N ALA A 366 4.98 -16.79 -0.72
CA ALA A 366 4.44 -17.44 0.47
C ALA A 366 4.84 -18.92 0.51
N LEU A 367 4.72 -19.64 -0.60
CA LEU A 367 5.09 -21.05 -0.67
C LEU A 367 6.59 -21.28 -0.45
N LEU A 368 7.46 -20.49 -1.08
CA LEU A 368 8.91 -20.62 -0.94
C LEU A 368 9.37 -20.29 0.49
N LEU A 369 8.84 -19.23 1.10
CA LEU A 369 9.14 -18.88 2.49
C LEU A 369 8.67 -19.98 3.47
N GLN A 370 7.48 -20.54 3.23
CA GLN A 370 7.00 -21.71 4.00
C GLN A 370 7.90 -22.94 3.83
N GLN A 371 8.39 -23.19 2.62
CA GLN A 371 9.34 -24.27 2.38
C GLN A 371 10.66 -24.05 3.13
N MET A 372 11.19 -22.82 3.13
CA MET A 372 12.40 -22.49 3.91
C MET A 372 12.17 -22.65 5.41
N LEU A 373 10.99 -22.28 5.92
CA LEU A 373 10.64 -22.40 7.34
C LEU A 373 10.68 -23.85 7.84
N LYS A 374 10.34 -24.84 7.01
CA LYS A 374 10.44 -26.27 7.36
C LYS A 374 11.87 -26.73 7.66
N HIS A 375 12.86 -25.95 7.23
CA HIS A 375 14.29 -26.25 7.33
C HIS A 375 15.05 -25.22 8.19
N ALA A 376 14.36 -24.22 8.76
CA ALA A 376 14.95 -23.20 9.62
C ALA A 376 14.83 -23.57 11.11
N ALA A 377 15.82 -23.17 11.91
CA ALA A 377 15.83 -23.37 13.37
C ALA A 377 16.25 -22.09 14.11
N GLY A 378 15.80 -21.94 15.36
CA GLY A 378 16.17 -20.83 16.24
C GLY A 378 15.60 -19.47 15.81
N GLY A 379 16.30 -18.37 16.14
CA GLY A 379 15.82 -17.00 15.90
C GLY A 379 15.56 -16.65 14.43
N GLN A 380 16.28 -17.27 13.49
CA GLN A 380 16.09 -17.05 12.05
C GLN A 380 14.75 -17.60 11.54
N ALA A 381 14.13 -18.52 12.28
CA ALA A 381 12.78 -19.00 11.99
C ALA A 381 11.71 -17.94 12.34
N ALA A 382 11.95 -17.08 13.34
CA ALA A 382 11.00 -16.03 13.74
C ALA A 382 10.86 -14.94 12.66
N ASP A 383 11.98 -14.52 12.06
CA ASP A 383 11.98 -13.55 10.96
C ASP A 383 11.28 -14.14 9.72
N LEU A 384 11.53 -15.42 9.41
CA LEU A 384 10.85 -16.12 8.32
C LEU A 384 9.33 -16.22 8.54
N ILE A 385 8.88 -16.53 9.75
CA ILE A 385 7.45 -16.56 10.10
C ILE A 385 6.83 -15.19 9.87
N THR A 386 7.53 -14.12 10.25
CA THR A 386 7.03 -12.75 10.14
C THR A 386 6.99 -12.30 8.67
N ALA A 387 8.04 -12.60 7.89
CA ALA A 387 8.09 -12.34 6.46
C ALA A 387 6.98 -13.11 5.70
N GLU A 388 6.77 -14.38 6.02
CA GLU A 388 5.72 -15.20 5.44
C GLU A 388 4.31 -14.66 5.75
N ALA A 389 4.09 -14.25 7.01
CA ALA A 389 2.85 -13.63 7.44
C ALA A 389 2.58 -12.31 6.71
N MET A 390 3.61 -11.47 6.51
CA MET A 390 3.54 -10.23 5.74
C MET A 390 3.13 -10.49 4.28
N VAL A 391 3.76 -11.45 3.60
CA VAL A 391 3.41 -11.81 2.21
C VAL A 391 1.96 -12.33 2.13
N ARG A 392 1.53 -13.17 3.08
CA ARG A 392 0.14 -13.66 3.15
C ARG A 392 -0.87 -12.57 3.43
N PHE A 393 -0.50 -11.56 4.21
CA PHE A 393 -1.31 -10.37 4.42
C PHE A 393 -1.51 -9.64 3.08
N GLN A 394 -0.42 -9.34 2.38
CA GLN A 394 -0.48 -8.62 1.10
C GLN A 394 -1.25 -9.37 -0.01
N LEU A 395 -1.19 -10.71 -0.03
CA LEU A 395 -1.97 -11.55 -0.94
C LEU A 395 -3.50 -11.29 -0.82
N ARG A 396 -3.98 -11.04 0.40
CA ARG A 396 -5.40 -10.83 0.68
C ARG A 396 -5.78 -9.35 0.66
N HIS A 397 -4.81 -8.47 0.91
CA HIS A 397 -5.06 -7.06 1.16
C HIS A 397 -5.79 -6.34 0.01
N GLY A 398 -5.51 -6.68 -1.25
CA GLY A 398 -6.25 -6.09 -2.39
C GLY A 398 -7.76 -6.40 -2.37
N ASN A 399 -8.14 -7.62 -1.99
CA ASN A 399 -9.55 -8.01 -1.82
C ASN A 399 -10.17 -7.33 -0.60
N ASP A 400 -9.38 -7.13 0.45
CA ASP A 400 -9.81 -6.38 1.64
C ASP A 400 -10.09 -4.91 1.30
N LEU A 401 -9.25 -4.26 0.47
CA LEU A 401 -9.51 -2.91 -0.04
C LEU A 401 -10.79 -2.82 -0.88
N LEU A 402 -11.09 -3.83 -1.70
CA LEU A 402 -12.34 -3.90 -2.46
C LEU A 402 -13.55 -4.04 -1.55
N ALA A 403 -13.48 -4.91 -0.54
CA ALA A 403 -14.56 -5.09 0.42
C ALA A 403 -14.80 -3.83 1.26
N MET A 404 -13.73 -3.11 1.60
CA MET A 404 -13.83 -1.80 2.26
C MET A 404 -14.49 -0.73 1.38
N ASP A 405 -14.17 -0.67 0.09
CA ASP A 405 -14.84 0.25 -0.85
C ASP A 405 -16.34 -0.07 -1.00
N SER A 406 -16.72 -1.33 -0.81
CA SER A 406 -18.12 -1.80 -0.84
C SER A 406 -18.90 -1.59 0.46
N LEU A 407 -18.27 -1.12 1.54
CA LEU A 407 -18.94 -0.79 2.79
C LEU A 407 -19.72 0.53 2.67
N THR A 408 -20.99 0.52 3.05
CA THR A 408 -21.89 1.68 2.97
C THR A 408 -22.64 1.94 4.27
N ASN A 409 -23.06 3.20 4.45
CA ASN A 409 -23.75 3.70 5.64
C ASN A 409 -22.93 3.51 6.94
N CYS A 410 -21.60 3.60 6.85
CA CYS A 410 -20.71 3.52 8.01
C CYS A 410 -20.62 4.90 8.69
N ASP A 411 -20.94 4.94 9.98
CA ASP A 411 -20.79 6.15 10.80
C ASP A 411 -19.35 6.33 11.35
N VAL A 412 -18.42 5.48 10.92
CA VAL A 412 -17.02 5.43 11.38
C VAL A 412 -16.08 5.64 10.20
N ASN A 413 -15.04 6.47 10.39
CA ASN A 413 -13.98 6.62 9.41
C ASN A 413 -13.05 5.40 9.43
N LEU A 414 -13.27 4.45 8.52
CA LEU A 414 -12.52 3.18 8.45
C LEU A 414 -11.01 3.38 8.24
N LYS A 415 -10.59 4.49 7.63
CA LYS A 415 -9.16 4.79 7.42
C LYS A 415 -8.40 5.07 8.72
N GLU A 416 -9.11 5.45 9.78
CA GLU A 416 -8.55 5.74 11.10
C GLU A 416 -8.63 4.54 12.06
N GLN A 417 -9.17 3.40 11.62
CA GLN A 417 -9.39 2.23 12.50
C GLN A 417 -8.25 1.20 12.45
N GLY A 418 -7.10 1.61 11.90
CA GLY A 418 -5.98 0.74 11.61
C GLY A 418 -6.25 -0.23 10.45
N ARG A 419 -5.41 -1.25 10.31
CA ARG A 419 -5.47 -2.20 9.19
C ARG A 419 -6.66 -3.15 9.33
N LEU A 420 -7.26 -3.52 8.19
CA LEU A 420 -8.20 -4.64 8.11
C LEU A 420 -7.41 -5.95 8.16
N LEU A 421 -7.59 -6.74 9.22
CA LEU A 421 -6.83 -7.96 9.46
C LEU A 421 -7.53 -9.20 8.91
N ARG A 422 -8.86 -9.25 9.05
CA ARG A 422 -9.71 -10.39 8.64
C ARG A 422 -11.12 -9.94 8.27
N GLN A 423 -11.73 -10.67 7.34
CA GLN A 423 -13.16 -10.56 7.06
C GLN A 423 -13.75 -11.93 6.71
N ASN A 424 -14.91 -12.25 7.26
CA ASN A 424 -15.62 -13.51 7.01
C ASN A 424 -17.12 -13.33 7.27
N GLU A 425 -17.93 -14.17 6.64
CA GLU A 425 -19.35 -14.30 6.95
C GLU A 425 -19.53 -15.22 8.17
N PHE A 426 -20.31 -14.76 9.15
CA PHE A 426 -20.67 -15.51 10.34
C PHE A 426 -22.18 -15.50 10.53
N ILE A 427 -22.70 -16.55 11.17
CA ILE A 427 -23.99 -16.45 11.84
C ILE A 427 -23.71 -15.81 13.20
N VAL A 428 -24.38 -14.72 13.53
CA VAL A 428 -24.18 -13.94 14.76
C VAL A 428 -25.46 -13.97 15.59
N SER A 429 -25.31 -14.27 16.89
CA SER A 429 -26.38 -14.17 17.89
C SER A 429 -25.97 -13.19 18.98
N GLN A 430 -26.83 -12.23 19.31
CA GLN A 430 -26.59 -11.28 20.41
C GLN A 430 -27.35 -11.71 21.67
N GLY A 431 -26.62 -12.18 22.68
CA GLY A 431 -27.15 -12.68 23.94
C GLY A 431 -27.72 -14.10 23.85
N PRO A 432 -28.08 -14.70 25.01
CA PRO A 432 -28.52 -16.11 25.08
C PRO A 432 -29.81 -16.42 24.32
N ARG A 433 -30.68 -15.42 24.16
CA ARG A 433 -31.97 -15.50 23.43
C ARG A 433 -31.98 -14.65 22.16
N GLY A 434 -30.79 -14.25 21.67
CA GLY A 434 -30.64 -13.46 20.46
C GLY A 434 -31.13 -14.18 19.22
N ARG A 435 -31.73 -13.43 18.28
CA ARG A 435 -32.03 -13.96 16.95
C ARG A 435 -30.71 -14.16 16.19
N LYS A 436 -30.47 -15.39 15.72
CA LYS A 436 -29.37 -15.69 14.80
C LYS A 436 -29.56 -14.96 13.48
N CYS A 437 -28.52 -14.28 13.02
CA CYS A 437 -28.54 -13.54 11.77
C CYS A 437 -27.20 -13.64 11.05
N VAL A 438 -27.23 -13.69 9.73
CA VAL A 438 -26.00 -13.70 8.92
C VAL A 438 -25.42 -12.29 8.90
N ARG A 439 -24.12 -12.17 9.19
CA ARG A 439 -23.36 -10.92 9.16
C ARG A 439 -22.02 -11.18 8.48
N HIS A 440 -21.62 -10.25 7.63
CA HIS A 440 -20.24 -10.17 7.19
C HIS A 440 -19.48 -9.29 8.16
N VAL A 441 -18.48 -9.85 8.83
CA VAL A 441 -17.77 -9.23 9.94
C VAL A 441 -16.36 -8.87 9.49
N PHE A 442 -15.93 -7.66 9.81
CA PHE A 442 -14.61 -7.12 9.52
C PHE A 442 -13.86 -6.86 10.83
N LEU A 443 -12.66 -7.42 10.96
CA LEU A 443 -11.78 -7.21 12.11
C LEU A 443 -10.68 -6.22 11.72
N PHE A 444 -10.74 -5.03 12.31
CA PHE A 444 -9.69 -4.02 12.23
C PHE A 444 -8.82 -4.06 13.49
N GLU A 445 -7.67 -3.39 13.46
CA GLU A 445 -6.80 -3.25 14.64
C GLU A 445 -7.51 -2.52 15.79
N GLU A 446 -8.37 -1.54 15.49
CA GLU A 446 -9.04 -0.73 16.52
C GLU A 446 -10.53 -1.06 16.74
N LEU A 447 -11.17 -1.85 15.86
CA LEU A 447 -12.57 -2.26 16.04
C LEU A 447 -12.95 -3.57 15.35
N ILE A 448 -14.09 -4.13 15.75
CA ILE A 448 -14.84 -5.17 15.00
C ILE A 448 -16.10 -4.55 14.43
N LEU A 449 -16.30 -4.65 13.11
CA LEU A 449 -17.45 -4.12 12.38
C LEU A 449 -18.35 -5.25 11.88
N PHE A 450 -19.65 -5.09 12.10
CA PHE A 450 -20.70 -5.99 11.63
C PHE A 450 -21.47 -5.33 10.48
N SER A 451 -21.65 -6.07 9.40
CA SER A 451 -22.42 -5.62 8.24
C SER A 451 -23.40 -6.68 7.75
N LYS A 452 -24.35 -6.29 6.91
CA LYS A 452 -25.23 -7.18 6.16
C LYS A 452 -24.82 -7.14 4.68
N ALA A 453 -24.36 -8.27 4.15
CA ALA A 453 -24.11 -8.42 2.72
C ALA A 453 -25.43 -8.32 1.92
N ARG A 454 -25.38 -7.61 0.80
CA ARG A 454 -26.45 -7.51 -0.20
C ARG A 454 -25.86 -7.77 -1.57
N LYS A 455 -26.51 -8.64 -2.34
CA LYS A 455 -26.20 -8.88 -3.75
C LYS A 455 -27.09 -7.99 -4.61
N PHE A 456 -26.52 -7.26 -5.57
CA PHE A 456 -27.32 -6.60 -6.59
C PHE A 456 -27.70 -7.62 -7.68
N PRO A 457 -28.97 -7.64 -8.14
CA PRO A 457 -29.37 -8.47 -9.27
C PRO A 457 -28.65 -8.10 -10.58
N ASP A 458 -28.30 -6.81 -10.71
CA ASP A 458 -27.95 -6.18 -11.99
C ASP A 458 -26.44 -6.00 -12.22
N ARG A 459 -25.62 -6.18 -11.17
CA ARG A 459 -24.16 -6.12 -11.25
C ARG A 459 -23.57 -7.42 -10.74
N LYS A 460 -23.27 -8.32 -11.67
CA LYS A 460 -22.56 -9.57 -11.38
C LYS A 460 -21.23 -9.20 -10.73
N ASN A 461 -20.94 -9.80 -9.56
CA ASN A 461 -19.63 -9.80 -8.87
C ASN A 461 -19.30 -8.67 -7.89
N LEU A 462 -20.26 -7.86 -7.41
CA LEU A 462 -20.00 -6.93 -6.29
C LEU A 462 -20.99 -7.12 -5.14
N ASP A 463 -20.50 -7.67 -4.04
CA ASP A 463 -21.22 -7.70 -2.76
C ASP A 463 -21.17 -6.32 -2.11
N LEU A 464 -22.34 -5.74 -1.81
CA LEU A 464 -22.48 -4.50 -1.05
C LEU A 464 -22.59 -4.83 0.43
N PHE A 465 -21.78 -4.21 1.27
CA PHE A 465 -21.83 -4.42 2.72
C PHE A 465 -22.51 -3.23 3.40
N VAL A 466 -23.72 -3.45 3.91
CA VAL A 466 -24.45 -2.40 4.64
C VAL A 466 -24.10 -2.47 6.11
N TYR A 467 -23.51 -1.41 6.65
CA TYR A 467 -23.15 -1.30 8.06
C TYR A 467 -24.34 -1.61 9.00
N LYS A 468 -24.02 -2.22 10.15
CA LYS A 468 -25.00 -2.54 11.20
C LYS A 468 -24.55 -2.13 12.59
N ASN A 469 -23.32 -2.45 12.96
CA ASN A 469 -22.79 -2.15 14.28
C ASN A 469 -21.26 -2.20 14.24
N SER A 470 -20.60 -1.57 15.19
CA SER A 470 -19.16 -1.71 15.42
C SER A 470 -18.84 -1.66 16.91
N ILE A 471 -17.82 -2.40 17.33
CA ILE A 471 -17.37 -2.45 18.72
C ILE A 471 -15.88 -2.14 18.74
N LYS A 472 -15.45 -1.15 19.51
CA LYS A 472 -14.03 -0.81 19.64
C LYS A 472 -13.28 -1.95 20.33
N MET A 473 -12.04 -2.21 19.88
CA MET A 473 -11.16 -3.21 20.48
C MET A 473 -10.90 -2.93 21.96
N THR A 474 -10.94 -1.67 22.37
CA THR A 474 -10.82 -1.26 23.78
C THR A 474 -11.89 -1.81 24.71
N ASP A 475 -13.08 -2.08 24.17
CA ASP A 475 -14.25 -2.48 24.93
C ASP A 475 -14.52 -3.99 24.86
N ILE A 476 -13.76 -4.71 24.04
CA ILE A 476 -13.96 -6.13 23.76
C ILE A 476 -13.23 -7.03 24.79
N GLY A 477 -13.92 -8.06 25.23
CA GLY A 477 -13.38 -9.30 25.79
C GLY A 477 -13.68 -10.47 24.86
N LEU A 478 -12.89 -11.55 24.98
CA LEU A 478 -12.96 -12.74 24.12
C LEU A 478 -13.14 -14.00 24.96
N THR A 479 -14.04 -14.88 24.52
CA THR A 479 -14.13 -16.27 24.96
C THR A 479 -13.85 -17.17 23.76
N ALA A 480 -12.60 -17.64 23.63
CA ALA A 480 -12.14 -18.39 22.46
C ALA A 480 -12.65 -19.84 22.40
N LEU A 481 -12.80 -20.49 23.57
CA LEU A 481 -13.35 -21.84 23.69
C LEU A 481 -14.73 -21.76 24.33
N VAL A 482 -15.73 -22.32 23.65
CA VAL A 482 -17.09 -22.46 24.16
C VAL A 482 -17.39 -23.95 24.21
N ALA A 483 -17.76 -24.46 25.39
CA ALA A 483 -17.74 -25.90 25.72
C ALA A 483 -18.64 -26.78 24.82
N ASP A 484 -19.65 -26.20 24.20
CA ASP A 484 -20.69 -26.88 23.42
C ASP A 484 -20.47 -26.84 21.90
N SER A 485 -19.43 -26.16 21.38
CA SER A 485 -19.11 -26.25 19.94
C SER A 485 -17.67 -25.83 19.60
N PRO A 486 -16.94 -26.63 18.82
CA PRO A 486 -15.61 -26.27 18.35
C PRO A 486 -15.63 -25.13 17.34
N ASN A 487 -16.78 -24.80 16.75
CA ASN A 487 -16.90 -23.89 15.59
C ASN A 487 -17.55 -22.54 15.93
N LYS A 488 -17.57 -22.17 17.22
CA LYS A 488 -18.00 -20.85 17.67
C LYS A 488 -17.04 -20.25 18.69
N PHE A 489 -17.10 -18.94 18.81
CA PHE A 489 -16.43 -18.13 19.82
C PHE A 489 -17.34 -16.96 20.21
N GLU A 490 -17.05 -16.31 21.34
CA GLU A 490 -17.85 -15.19 21.82
C GLU A 490 -16.98 -13.96 22.02
N ILE A 491 -17.53 -12.80 21.64
CA ILE A 491 -17.00 -11.50 22.03
C ILE A 491 -18.02 -10.79 22.91
N TRP A 492 -17.57 -10.08 23.93
CA TRP A 492 -18.45 -9.44 24.92
C TRP A 492 -17.89 -8.11 25.37
N PHE A 493 -18.74 -7.20 25.82
CA PHE A 493 -18.30 -5.92 26.37
C PHE A 493 -17.70 -6.09 27.77
N ARG A 494 -16.51 -5.53 28.01
CA ARG A 494 -15.80 -5.63 29.30
C ARG A 494 -16.64 -5.15 30.48
N LYS A 495 -17.46 -4.11 30.28
CA LYS A 495 -18.45 -3.63 31.25
C LYS A 495 -19.69 -4.53 31.16
N ARG A 496 -19.66 -5.66 31.87
CA ARG A 496 -20.64 -6.76 31.74
C ARG A 496 -22.09 -6.28 31.83
N LYS A 497 -22.80 -6.39 30.70
CA LYS A 497 -24.26 -6.56 30.64
C LYS A 497 -24.55 -7.90 29.95
N PRO A 498 -25.44 -8.75 30.48
CA PRO A 498 -25.67 -10.10 29.96
C PRO A 498 -26.23 -10.14 28.52
N ASN A 499 -26.77 -9.04 28.00
CA ASN A 499 -27.28 -8.92 26.63
C ASN A 499 -26.25 -8.43 25.61
N ASP A 500 -25.01 -8.16 26.05
CA ASP A 500 -23.95 -7.55 25.23
C ASP A 500 -22.88 -8.57 24.81
N THR A 501 -23.23 -9.86 24.79
CA THR A 501 -22.39 -10.94 24.26
C THR A 501 -22.79 -11.26 22.83
N PHE A 502 -21.84 -11.28 21.90
CA PHE A 502 -22.02 -11.73 20.53
C PHE A 502 -21.38 -13.11 20.37
N THR A 503 -22.19 -14.11 20.06
CA THR A 503 -21.72 -15.45 19.69
C THR A 503 -21.61 -15.52 18.18
N LEU A 504 -20.39 -15.79 17.68
CA LEU A 504 -20.09 -15.93 16.26
C LEU A 504 -19.91 -17.40 15.91
N TYR A 505 -20.72 -17.90 14.98
CA TYR A 505 -20.67 -19.26 14.47
C TYR A 505 -20.06 -19.27 13.07
N THR A 506 -19.10 -20.16 12.85
CA THR A 506 -18.46 -20.42 11.54
C THR A 506 -18.63 -21.89 11.17
N ALA A 507 -18.53 -22.21 9.88
CA ALA A 507 -18.50 -23.61 9.42
C ALA A 507 -17.09 -24.22 9.51
N SER A 508 -16.04 -23.39 9.57
CA SER A 508 -14.64 -23.79 9.55
C SER A 508 -13.96 -23.54 10.91
N SER A 509 -13.41 -24.60 11.50
CA SER A 509 -12.57 -24.52 12.70
C SER A 509 -11.32 -23.68 12.47
N ASP A 510 -10.77 -23.70 11.26
CA ASP A 510 -9.58 -22.93 10.90
C ASP A 510 -9.88 -21.43 10.87
N VAL A 511 -11.05 -21.04 10.35
CA VAL A 511 -11.51 -19.65 10.41
C VAL A 511 -11.66 -19.23 11.87
N LYS A 512 -12.30 -20.03 12.72
CA LYS A 512 -12.38 -19.72 14.15
C LYS A 512 -10.99 -19.54 14.75
N ALA A 513 -10.10 -20.53 14.58
CA ALA A 513 -8.78 -20.52 15.19
C ALA A 513 -7.98 -19.27 14.78
N ALA A 514 -8.05 -18.92 13.49
CA ALA A 514 -7.40 -17.73 12.96
C ALA A 514 -7.99 -16.44 13.55
N TRP A 515 -9.31 -16.32 13.67
CA TRP A 515 -9.97 -15.17 14.28
C TRP A 515 -9.67 -15.04 15.78
N THR A 516 -9.80 -16.13 16.55
CA THR A 516 -9.53 -16.09 17.99
C THR A 516 -8.07 -15.80 18.28
N LYS A 517 -7.14 -16.30 17.47
CA LYS A 517 -5.71 -15.98 17.57
C LYS A 517 -5.46 -14.49 17.31
N GLU A 518 -6.04 -13.93 16.25
CA GLU A 518 -5.87 -12.51 15.90
C GLU A 518 -6.44 -11.58 16.98
N ILE A 519 -7.67 -11.84 17.43
CA ILE A 519 -8.30 -11.04 18.49
C ILE A 519 -7.48 -11.16 19.79
N SER A 520 -7.01 -12.36 20.14
CA SER A 520 -6.16 -12.54 21.32
C SER A 520 -4.87 -11.72 21.22
N ASN A 521 -4.21 -11.72 20.07
CA ASN A 521 -2.99 -10.94 19.84
C ASN A 521 -3.24 -9.45 20.01
N LEU A 522 -4.31 -8.91 19.43
CA LEU A 522 -4.68 -7.49 19.60
C LEU A 522 -4.96 -7.15 21.06
N LEU A 523 -5.70 -7.98 21.76
CA LEU A 523 -6.00 -7.78 23.18
C LEU A 523 -4.72 -7.80 24.03
N TRP A 524 -3.76 -8.67 23.70
CA TRP A 524 -2.45 -8.71 24.36
C TRP A 524 -1.60 -7.47 24.07
N GLN A 525 -1.50 -7.05 22.80
CA GLN A 525 -0.81 -5.82 22.42
C GLN A 525 -1.42 -4.61 23.11
N GLN A 526 -2.75 -4.56 23.20
CA GLN A 526 -3.44 -3.50 23.93
C GLN A 526 -3.13 -3.52 25.42
N ALA A 527 -3.05 -4.71 26.04
CA ALA A 527 -2.68 -4.84 27.45
C ALA A 527 -1.24 -4.34 27.71
N LEU A 528 -0.31 -4.65 26.80
CA LEU A 528 1.07 -4.16 26.86
C LEU A 528 1.12 -2.62 26.72
N LYS A 529 0.47 -2.06 25.69
CA LYS A 529 0.39 -0.62 25.48
C LYS A 529 -0.23 0.11 26.66
N ASN A 530 -1.32 -0.40 27.21
CA ASN A 530 -1.97 0.19 28.39
C ASN A 530 -1.08 0.14 29.64
N ARG A 531 -0.25 -0.90 29.79
CA ARG A 531 0.75 -0.99 30.86
C ARG A 531 1.84 0.06 30.69
N GLU A 532 2.38 0.20 29.48
CA GLU A 532 3.41 1.21 29.17
C GLU A 532 2.90 2.63 29.38
N VAL A 533 1.71 2.94 28.88
CA VAL A 533 1.06 4.25 29.08
C VAL A 533 0.87 4.55 30.56
N ARG A 534 0.36 3.60 31.36
CA ARG A 534 0.23 3.80 32.81
C ARG A 534 1.58 4.01 33.50
N LEU A 535 2.61 3.26 33.11
CA LEU A 535 3.96 3.44 33.67
C LEU A 535 4.51 4.83 33.32
N ALA A 536 4.30 5.30 32.09
CA ALA A 536 4.69 6.63 31.65
C ALA A 536 3.90 7.73 32.38
N GLU A 537 2.59 7.57 32.56
CA GLU A 537 1.74 8.47 33.34
C GLU A 537 2.20 8.53 34.80
N MET A 538 2.39 7.39 35.46
CA MET A 538 2.90 7.32 36.84
C MET A 538 4.28 7.98 36.98
N SER A 539 5.18 7.75 36.01
CA SER A 539 6.49 8.41 35.93
C SER A 539 6.35 9.94 35.78
N SER A 540 5.44 10.40 34.92
CA SER A 540 5.19 11.84 34.69
C SER A 540 4.56 12.54 35.90
N MET A 541 3.84 11.80 36.76
CA MET A 541 3.28 12.29 38.02
C MET A 541 4.29 12.26 39.19
N GLY A 542 5.56 11.90 38.94
CA GLY A 542 6.60 11.82 39.97
C GLY A 542 6.46 10.62 40.92
N ILE A 543 5.59 9.67 40.59
CA ILE A 543 5.36 8.43 41.35
C ILE A 543 6.23 7.35 40.72
N GLY A 544 7.54 7.48 40.90
CA GLY A 544 8.56 6.55 40.39
C GLY A 544 9.14 5.66 41.48
N ASN A 545 9.49 4.42 41.12
CA ASN A 545 10.18 3.40 41.94
C ASN A 545 11.51 3.88 42.55
N LYS A 546 11.45 4.75 43.57
CA LYS A 546 12.56 4.89 44.51
C LYS A 546 12.36 3.81 45.57
N PRO A 547 13.35 2.93 45.85
CA PRO A 547 13.35 2.25 47.15
C PRO A 547 13.26 3.38 48.18
N CYS A 548 12.32 3.26 49.12
CA CYS A 548 12.09 4.22 50.20
C CYS A 548 13.45 4.73 50.70
N LEU A 549 13.85 5.92 50.24
CA LEU A 549 14.94 6.62 50.87
C LEU A 549 14.34 7.04 52.20
N ASP A 550 14.86 6.43 53.26
CA ASP A 550 14.61 6.77 54.65
C ASP A 550 14.38 8.28 54.77
N ILE A 551 13.11 8.66 54.87
CA ILE A 551 12.74 10.00 55.27
C ILE A 551 13.09 10.04 56.75
N ARG A 552 14.34 10.40 57.05
CA ARG A 552 14.69 10.86 58.39
C ARG A 552 13.67 11.94 58.76
N PRO A 553 12.96 11.81 59.88
CA PRO A 553 11.90 12.75 60.22
C PRO A 553 12.51 14.15 60.35
N SER A 554 12.15 15.04 59.43
CA SER A 554 12.40 16.46 59.56
C SER A 554 11.49 17.01 60.67
N GLN A 555 12.02 17.94 61.47
CA GLN A 555 11.30 18.61 62.56
C GLN A 555 10.10 19.46 62.10
N ASP A 556 9.90 19.63 60.79
CA ASP A 556 8.78 20.38 60.21
C ASP A 556 7.59 19.50 59.80
N GLN A 557 7.44 18.31 60.39
CA GLN A 557 6.27 17.47 60.12
C GLN A 557 5.01 18.11 60.71
N ILE A 558 4.13 18.62 59.83
CA ILE A 558 2.77 19.04 60.17
C ILE A 558 1.98 17.78 60.53
N SER A 559 2.03 17.42 61.80
CA SER A 559 1.20 16.39 62.42
C SER A 559 -0.16 16.96 62.80
N ASP A 560 -1.03 17.28 61.84
CA ASP A 560 -2.46 17.20 62.08
C ASP A 560 -3.29 17.36 60.79
N ARG A 561 -3.81 16.23 60.31
CA ARG A 561 -5.22 16.05 59.94
C ARG A 561 -5.39 14.58 59.59
N SER A 562 -5.62 13.80 60.64
CA SER A 562 -6.18 12.47 60.50
C SER A 562 -7.54 12.56 59.79
N ILE A 563 -7.59 12.12 58.53
CA ILE A 563 -8.85 11.69 57.92
C ILE A 563 -8.95 10.20 58.20
N GLY A 564 -9.90 9.82 59.07
CA GLY A 564 -10.14 8.45 59.47
C GLY A 564 -10.33 7.52 58.28
N LEU A 565 -9.50 6.49 58.19
CA LEU A 565 -9.55 5.44 57.17
C LEU A 565 -10.65 4.41 57.48
N SER A 566 -11.87 4.89 57.78
CA SER A 566 -13.04 4.05 58.05
C SER A 566 -14.19 4.26 57.05
N GLN A 567 -14.01 5.11 56.03
CA GLN A 567 -14.99 5.29 54.94
C GLN A 567 -14.50 4.91 53.53
N LEU A 568 -13.27 4.38 53.38
CA LEU A 568 -12.74 3.94 52.07
C LEU A 568 -12.51 2.42 51.93
N SER A 569 -12.93 1.60 52.89
CA SER A 569 -12.68 0.14 52.88
C SER A 569 -13.85 -0.74 52.41
N LYS A 570 -14.90 -0.18 51.81
CA LYS A 570 -15.97 -0.98 51.17
C LYS A 570 -16.20 -0.51 49.74
N GLY A 571 -15.39 -1.00 48.80
CA GLY A 571 -15.72 -0.83 47.38
C GLY A 571 -14.70 -1.31 46.34
N LEU A 572 -13.39 -1.38 46.64
CA LEU A 572 -12.41 -1.49 45.54
C LEU A 572 -11.29 -2.54 45.68
N PHE A 573 -11.35 -3.47 46.64
CA PHE A 573 -10.27 -4.45 46.81
C PHE A 573 -10.67 -5.94 46.82
N SER A 574 -11.88 -6.29 46.36
CA SER A 574 -12.34 -7.70 46.38
C SER A 574 -12.67 -8.37 45.01
N GLU A 575 -12.54 -7.70 43.87
CA GLU A 575 -12.94 -8.31 42.57
C GLU A 575 -11.84 -8.56 41.54
N TYR A 576 -10.57 -8.24 41.81
CA TYR A 576 -9.51 -8.39 40.79
C TYR A 576 -8.47 -9.48 41.03
N PHE A 577 -8.59 -10.28 42.10
CA PHE A 577 -7.62 -11.34 42.44
C PHE A 577 -8.21 -12.76 42.47
N LYS A 578 -9.30 -13.03 41.72
CA LYS A 578 -9.91 -14.37 41.64
C LYS A 578 -9.75 -15.12 40.32
N TYR A 579 -8.92 -14.65 39.39
CA TYR A 579 -8.77 -15.31 38.07
C TYR A 579 -7.32 -15.55 37.62
N PHE A 580 -6.39 -15.72 38.57
CA PHE A 580 -5.10 -16.32 38.25
C PHE A 580 -4.71 -17.31 39.35
N SER A 581 -5.12 -18.57 39.16
CA SER A 581 -4.49 -19.73 39.79
C SER A 581 -4.85 -21.01 39.04
N PHE A 582 -3.83 -21.85 38.84
CA PHE A 582 -3.76 -23.23 38.26
C PHE A 582 -3.77 -23.34 36.72
N GLN A 583 -2.62 -23.54 36.04
CA GLN A 583 -1.61 -24.64 36.00
C GLN A 583 -1.79 -25.37 34.65
N GLY A 584 -0.81 -25.64 33.80
CA GLY A 584 0.59 -25.94 34.08
C GLY A 584 0.84 -27.46 34.15
N VAL A 585 0.49 -28.20 33.08
CA VAL A 585 1.17 -29.39 32.52
C VAL A 585 0.94 -29.40 31.02
#